data_AF-A0A7W1P8F6-F1
#
_entry.id   AF-A0A7W1P8F6-F1
#
_cell.length_a   1.000
_cell.length_b   1.000
_cell.length_c   1.000
_cell.angle_alpha   90.00
_cell.angle_beta   90.00
_cell.angle_gamma   90.00
#
_symmetry.space_group_name_H-M   'P 1'
#
loop_
_entity.id
_entity.type
_entity.pdbx_description
1 polymer ?
#
loop_
_entity_poly.entity_id
_entity_poly.type
_entity_poly.pdbx_seq_one_letter_code
_entity_poly.pdbx_strand_id
1 'polypeptide(L)'
;MYKSIYVPVDNSDHSNRAVACAVALGKAYDAKLVGNHVYAAGLHDYRFRQMEYTLPEEYLDEVELERQRKIHDSLITMGLKLISDSYLDGMSRLCKESSLEFEPRMMDGKHHAEILKDLDGSKHDLVVIGALGIGRARDSVIGSVCERVARQCERDVWVVKHVPEPGEAERDTILVGIDGSPQSFGALLTAVELARAFGKKVETIAVYDPYLHYSVFNGIVGVLTEQAAKVFRFEEQNQLHEEIIDTGLAQIYQSHLEVADRMAQEIGFEVKRTLLDGKAFQKVLDHARKTNPWLLVLGRIGVHSPKDEKGLGSNAENLLRAAPCDVLLSTRLEVPRLDLRAEEAIRWTPEAEARMKHVPEQVKGIARTGVLRLALEKGHSVITSAVIDDAMDRFMPKSASAATKALAEAVALERAKAGGVSMCRSCGVAATQTDPVRCTVCGAADFEVISHEMIEKIAAVEGGLQEETTYDGRKLRWSDEARRGLWTMKNAYQRRRVKARVEKRARMMRLDAITLDFARQVIEDETGAPLDIKSPSA
;
A
#
# COMPACT_ATOMS: atom_id res chain seq x y z
N MET A 1 -22.26 -21.95 -1.29
CA MET A 1 -20.95 -21.29 -1.19
C MET A 1 -19.90 -22.30 -0.73
N TYR A 2 -19.85 -22.59 0.57
CA TYR A 2 -18.95 -23.58 1.15
C TYR A 2 -19.58 -24.98 1.16
N LYS A 3 -18.82 -26.02 0.84
CA LYS A 3 -19.28 -27.42 0.85
C LYS A 3 -18.68 -28.20 2.00
N SER A 4 -17.49 -27.84 2.44
CA SER A 4 -16.84 -28.47 3.59
C SER A 4 -16.16 -27.44 4.49
N ILE A 5 -16.51 -27.47 5.77
CA ILE A 5 -16.08 -26.51 6.79
C ILE A 5 -15.25 -27.22 7.85
N TYR A 6 -14.02 -26.76 8.04
CA TYR A 6 -13.06 -27.30 8.99
C TYR A 6 -13.04 -26.48 10.28
N VAL A 7 -13.18 -27.14 11.43
CA VAL A 7 -13.37 -26.48 12.72
C VAL A 7 -12.39 -27.06 13.75
N PRO A 8 -11.28 -26.36 14.04
CA PRO A 8 -10.41 -26.71 15.15
C PRO A 8 -11.14 -26.47 16.48
N VAL A 9 -11.19 -27.50 17.33
CA VAL A 9 -11.89 -27.48 18.62
C VAL A 9 -10.93 -27.61 19.79
N ASP A 10 -11.21 -26.94 20.91
CA ASP A 10 -10.46 -27.10 22.16
C ASP A 10 -11.31 -26.87 23.43
N ASN A 11 -12.64 -26.79 23.30
CA ASN A 11 -13.60 -26.45 24.35
C ASN A 11 -13.48 -25.06 24.99
N SER A 12 -12.64 -24.16 24.47
CA SER A 12 -12.67 -22.75 24.88
C SER A 12 -13.95 -22.03 24.44
N ASP A 13 -14.28 -20.90 25.08
CA ASP A 13 -15.45 -20.10 24.73
C ASP A 13 -15.48 -19.73 23.22
N HIS A 14 -14.33 -19.34 22.67
CA HIS A 14 -14.22 -18.98 21.25
C HIS A 14 -14.31 -20.19 20.34
N SER A 15 -13.76 -21.34 20.75
CA SER A 15 -13.91 -22.59 20.01
C SER A 15 -15.36 -23.07 19.98
N ASN A 16 -16.06 -23.04 21.11
CA ASN A 16 -17.48 -23.39 21.19
C ASN A 16 -18.33 -22.43 20.35
N ARG A 17 -18.00 -21.13 20.36
CA ARG A 17 -18.63 -20.16 19.47
C ARG A 17 -18.33 -20.45 17.99
N ALA A 18 -17.10 -20.86 17.66
CA ALA A 18 -16.73 -21.27 16.31
C ALA A 18 -17.51 -22.49 15.82
N VAL A 19 -17.74 -23.48 16.68
CA VAL A 19 -18.63 -24.62 16.40
C VAL A 19 -20.05 -24.13 16.11
N ALA A 20 -20.60 -23.23 16.92
CA ALA A 20 -21.95 -22.68 16.69
C ALA A 20 -22.05 -21.93 15.34
N CYS A 21 -21.07 -21.10 15.00
CA CYS A 21 -21.01 -20.42 13.70
C CYS A 21 -20.90 -21.42 12.53
N ALA A 22 -20.07 -22.45 12.67
CA ALA A 22 -19.90 -23.49 11.65
C ALA A 22 -21.16 -24.33 11.45
N VAL A 23 -21.90 -24.66 12.51
CA VAL A 23 -23.21 -25.33 12.41
C VAL A 23 -24.24 -24.46 11.71
N ALA A 24 -24.26 -23.15 12.00
CA ALA A 24 -25.15 -22.22 11.30
C ALA A 24 -24.83 -22.14 9.79
N LEU A 25 -23.55 -22.10 9.43
CA LEU A 25 -23.10 -22.18 8.03
C LEU A 25 -23.43 -23.52 7.38
N GLY A 26 -23.24 -24.63 8.11
CA GLY A 26 -23.58 -25.98 7.69
C GLY A 26 -25.05 -26.09 7.31
N LYS A 27 -25.95 -25.57 8.15
CA LYS A 27 -27.39 -25.51 7.85
C LYS A 27 -27.73 -24.64 6.64
N ALA A 28 -27.08 -23.47 6.53
CA ALA A 28 -27.37 -22.52 5.45
C ALA A 28 -26.92 -23.01 4.07
N TYR A 29 -25.86 -23.82 4.01
CA TYR A 29 -25.24 -24.25 2.75
C TYR A 29 -25.24 -25.76 2.51
N ASP A 30 -25.86 -26.54 3.40
CA ASP A 30 -25.82 -28.02 3.41
C ASP A 30 -24.37 -28.53 3.35
N ALA A 31 -23.50 -27.94 4.18
CA ALA A 31 -22.07 -28.20 4.18
C ALA A 31 -21.69 -29.27 5.20
N LYS A 32 -20.77 -30.16 4.80
CA LYS A 32 -20.13 -31.12 5.68
C LYS A 32 -19.26 -30.40 6.70
N LEU A 33 -19.37 -30.77 7.98
CA LEU A 33 -18.51 -30.25 9.04
C LEU A 33 -17.42 -31.25 9.40
N VAL A 34 -16.19 -30.75 9.55
CA VAL A 34 -15.03 -31.54 10.01
C VAL A 34 -14.53 -30.93 11.30
N GLY A 35 -14.67 -31.66 12.40
CA GLY A 35 -14.13 -31.25 13.69
C GLY A 35 -12.70 -31.76 13.81
N ASN A 36 -11.76 -30.89 14.19
CA ASN A 36 -10.37 -31.27 14.37
C ASN A 36 -9.88 -30.95 15.79
N HIS A 37 -9.21 -31.90 16.43
CA HIS A 37 -8.40 -31.61 17.62
C HIS A 37 -7.00 -32.19 17.45
N VAL A 38 -5.99 -31.37 17.75
CA VAL A 38 -4.59 -31.80 17.79
C VAL A 38 -4.16 -31.84 19.25
N TYR A 39 -3.74 -33.02 19.71
CA TYR A 39 -3.10 -33.19 21.01
C TYR A 39 -1.58 -33.30 20.82
N ALA A 40 -0.82 -33.17 21.90
CA ALA A 40 0.64 -33.05 21.86
C ALA A 40 1.33 -34.11 22.73
N ALA A 41 1.02 -35.39 22.51
CA ALA A 41 1.54 -36.48 23.34
C ALA A 41 3.06 -36.63 23.18
N GLY A 42 3.57 -36.61 21.95
CA GLY A 42 5.01 -36.71 21.69
C GLY A 42 5.83 -35.54 22.27
N LEU A 43 5.26 -34.34 22.32
CA LEU A 43 5.89 -33.18 22.98
C LEU A 43 5.95 -33.35 24.51
N HIS A 44 4.94 -34.00 25.09
CA HIS A 44 4.91 -34.32 26.51
C HIS A 44 5.95 -35.39 26.88
N ASP A 45 6.07 -36.45 26.07
CA ASP A 45 7.10 -37.48 26.26
C ASP A 45 8.51 -36.89 26.21
N TYR A 46 8.78 -35.99 25.25
CA TYR A 46 10.07 -35.30 25.17
C TYR A 46 10.41 -34.51 26.45
N ARG A 47 9.43 -33.81 27.05
CA ARG A 47 9.63 -33.06 28.30
C ARG A 47 9.81 -33.97 29.51
N PHE A 48 9.08 -35.08 29.56
CA PHE A 48 9.26 -36.10 30.59
C PHE A 48 10.71 -36.60 30.60
N ARG A 49 11.26 -36.96 29.44
CA ARG A 49 12.66 -37.39 29.32
C ARG A 49 13.67 -36.34 29.77
N GLN A 50 13.40 -35.07 29.50
CA GLN A 50 14.24 -33.97 29.99
C GLN A 50 14.17 -33.80 31.52
N MET A 51 13.12 -34.25 32.18
CA MET A 51 12.98 -34.13 33.63
C MET A 51 13.55 -35.32 34.40
N GLU A 52 13.91 -36.42 33.73
CA GLU A 52 14.36 -37.65 34.37
C GLU A 52 15.53 -37.43 35.34
N TYR A 53 16.48 -36.55 34.99
CA TYR A 53 17.62 -36.24 35.87
C TYR A 53 17.27 -35.50 37.16
N THR A 54 16.04 -34.98 37.27
CA THR A 54 15.53 -34.28 38.47
C THR A 54 14.72 -35.19 39.39
N LEU A 55 14.50 -36.45 39.00
CA LEU A 55 13.77 -37.41 39.81
C LEU A 55 14.58 -37.84 41.05
N PRO A 56 13.91 -38.17 42.17
CA PRO A 56 14.57 -38.74 43.35
C PRO A 56 15.40 -39.98 43.01
N GLU A 57 16.48 -40.24 43.76
CA GLU A 57 17.45 -41.34 43.48
C GLU A 57 16.79 -42.72 43.34
N GLU A 58 15.73 -42.99 44.10
CA GLU A 58 14.96 -44.25 44.04
C GLU A 58 14.30 -44.51 42.67
N TYR A 59 14.18 -43.48 41.83
CA TYR A 59 13.60 -43.53 40.49
C TYR A 59 14.63 -43.39 39.36
N LEU A 60 15.92 -43.23 39.68
CA LEU A 60 17.01 -43.06 38.69
C LEU A 60 17.61 -44.39 38.21
N ASP A 61 17.12 -45.53 38.70
CA ASP A 61 17.49 -46.85 38.16
C ASP A 61 16.96 -47.02 36.73
N GLU A 62 17.82 -47.46 35.79
CA GLU A 62 17.46 -47.50 34.36
C GLU A 62 16.27 -48.44 34.07
N VAL A 63 16.11 -49.53 34.83
CA VAL A 63 14.98 -50.46 34.66
C VAL A 63 13.69 -49.79 35.09
N GLU A 64 13.72 -49.06 36.20
CA GLU A 64 12.55 -48.33 36.69
C GLU A 64 12.24 -47.11 35.80
N LEU A 65 13.24 -46.40 35.28
CA LEU A 65 13.05 -45.32 34.30
C LEU A 65 12.40 -45.84 33.01
N GLU A 66 12.86 -46.96 32.46
CA GLU A 66 12.26 -47.55 31.26
C GLU A 66 10.79 -47.94 31.50
N ARG A 67 10.50 -48.50 32.68
CA ARG A 67 9.14 -48.82 33.11
C ARG A 67 8.28 -47.56 33.23
N GLN A 68 8.79 -46.51 33.86
CA GLN A 68 8.09 -45.23 34.00
C GLN A 68 7.80 -44.59 32.64
N ARG A 69 8.77 -44.55 31.72
CA ARG A 69 8.58 -44.06 30.34
C ARG A 69 7.40 -44.76 29.67
N LYS A 70 7.37 -46.10 29.70
CA LYS A 70 6.29 -46.90 29.08
C LYS A 70 4.92 -46.64 29.70
N ILE A 71 4.85 -46.58 31.04
CA ILE A 71 3.60 -46.32 31.76
C ILE A 71 3.10 -44.91 31.46
N HIS A 72 3.98 -43.92 31.60
CA HIS A 72 3.66 -42.51 31.37
C HIS A 72 3.22 -42.25 29.93
N ASP A 73 3.96 -42.74 28.93
CA ASP A 73 3.61 -42.56 27.52
C ASP A 73 2.22 -43.15 27.21
N SER A 74 1.93 -44.35 27.72
CA SER A 74 0.62 -44.99 27.57
C SER A 74 -0.49 -44.19 28.24
N LEU A 75 -0.32 -43.80 29.51
CA LEU A 75 -1.33 -43.07 30.28
C LEU A 75 -1.61 -41.69 29.71
N ILE A 76 -0.57 -40.93 29.35
CA ILE A 76 -0.71 -39.59 28.79
C ILE A 76 -1.32 -39.66 27.39
N THR A 77 -0.87 -40.59 26.54
CA THR A 77 -1.46 -40.76 25.21
C THR A 77 -2.93 -41.14 25.30
N MET A 78 -3.29 -42.08 26.17
CA MET A 78 -4.70 -42.47 26.39
C MET A 78 -5.51 -41.30 26.93
N GLY A 79 -5.01 -40.60 27.95
CA GLY A 79 -5.67 -39.46 28.58
C GLY A 79 -5.91 -38.31 27.60
N LEU A 80 -4.89 -37.93 26.82
CA LEU A 80 -5.01 -36.88 25.81
C LEU A 80 -5.99 -37.27 24.70
N LYS A 81 -6.00 -38.53 24.25
CA LYS A 81 -6.99 -39.03 23.27
C LYS A 81 -8.42 -38.96 23.81
N LEU A 82 -8.64 -39.35 25.07
CA LEU A 82 -9.95 -39.26 25.72
C LEU A 82 -10.45 -37.81 25.83
N ILE A 83 -9.56 -36.88 26.21
CA ILE A 83 -9.88 -35.44 26.24
C ILE A 83 -10.23 -34.94 24.85
N SER A 84 -9.42 -35.31 23.85
CA SER A 84 -9.62 -34.94 22.45
C SER A 84 -10.97 -35.42 21.91
N ASP A 85 -11.33 -36.66 22.21
CA ASP A 85 -12.62 -37.25 21.84
C ASP A 85 -13.79 -36.49 22.50
N SER A 86 -13.65 -36.15 23.79
CA SER A 86 -14.64 -35.34 24.50
C SER A 86 -14.84 -33.95 23.88
N TYR A 87 -13.80 -33.33 23.32
CA TYR A 87 -13.92 -32.02 22.65
C TYR A 87 -14.65 -32.13 21.31
N LEU A 88 -14.42 -33.22 20.58
CA LEU A 88 -15.11 -33.51 19.31
C LEU A 88 -16.56 -33.93 19.51
N ASP A 89 -16.88 -34.59 20.62
CA ASP A 89 -18.23 -35.09 20.90
C ASP A 89 -19.27 -33.97 21.03
N GLY A 90 -18.90 -32.82 21.62
CA GLY A 90 -19.78 -31.66 21.69
C GLY A 90 -20.25 -31.18 20.32
N MET A 91 -19.32 -31.05 19.38
CA MET A 91 -19.63 -30.71 17.99
C MET A 91 -20.40 -31.83 17.27
N SER A 92 -20.01 -33.09 17.49
CA SER A 92 -20.70 -34.26 16.93
C SER A 92 -22.19 -34.28 17.26
N ARG A 93 -22.55 -34.00 18.53
CA ARG A 93 -23.95 -33.92 18.98
C ARG A 93 -24.70 -32.80 18.28
N LEU A 94 -24.13 -31.60 18.23
CA LEU A 94 -24.76 -30.45 17.55
C LEU A 94 -24.98 -30.70 16.05
N CYS A 95 -24.03 -31.36 15.38
CA CYS A 95 -24.19 -31.79 13.99
C CYS A 95 -25.33 -32.80 13.82
N LYS A 96 -25.40 -33.81 14.69
CA LYS A 96 -26.48 -34.82 14.67
C LYS A 96 -27.86 -34.20 14.88
N GLU A 97 -28.00 -33.34 15.88
CA GLU A 97 -29.24 -32.58 16.15
C GLU A 97 -29.64 -31.69 14.97
N SER A 98 -28.64 -31.23 14.21
CA SER A 98 -28.81 -30.38 13.04
C SER A 98 -28.91 -31.16 11.72
N SER A 99 -28.87 -32.50 11.75
CA SER A 99 -28.84 -33.38 10.57
C SER A 99 -27.73 -33.06 9.57
N LEU A 100 -26.55 -32.64 10.06
CA LEU A 100 -25.37 -32.34 9.24
C LEU A 100 -24.38 -33.50 9.23
N GLU A 101 -23.73 -33.74 8.09
CA GLU A 101 -22.60 -34.68 8.00
C GLU A 101 -21.44 -34.18 8.87
N PHE A 102 -20.92 -35.05 9.74
CA PHE A 102 -19.81 -34.74 10.63
C PHE A 102 -18.68 -35.77 10.51
N GLU A 103 -17.45 -35.29 10.38
CA GLU A 103 -16.24 -36.09 10.40
C GLU A 103 -15.30 -35.62 11.54
N PRO A 104 -15.05 -36.45 12.56
CA PRO A 104 -14.06 -36.14 13.58
C PRO A 104 -12.65 -36.47 13.08
N ARG A 105 -11.69 -35.57 13.33
CA ARG A 105 -10.26 -35.75 13.10
C ARG A 105 -9.46 -35.49 14.36
N MET A 106 -8.58 -36.43 14.68
CA MET A 106 -7.71 -36.37 15.83
C MET A 106 -6.27 -36.59 15.39
N MET A 107 -5.35 -35.73 15.83
CA MET A 107 -3.95 -35.76 15.40
C MET A 107 -3.02 -35.60 16.60
N ASP A 108 -1.86 -36.26 16.56
CA ASP A 108 -0.77 -36.01 17.50
C ASP A 108 0.28 -35.10 16.85
N GLY A 109 0.67 -34.04 17.54
CA GLY A 109 1.80 -33.21 17.15
C GLY A 109 1.66 -31.76 17.58
N LYS A 110 2.30 -30.89 16.80
CA LYS A 110 2.25 -29.45 17.06
C LYS A 110 0.99 -28.86 16.39
N HIS A 111 0.03 -28.46 17.21
CA HIS A 111 -1.29 -27.91 16.84
C HIS A 111 -1.38 -27.26 15.45
N HIS A 112 -0.78 -26.07 15.23
CA HIS A 112 -0.90 -25.37 13.94
C HIS A 112 -0.29 -26.13 12.76
N ALA A 113 0.79 -26.90 12.99
CA ALA A 113 1.48 -27.61 11.92
C ALA A 113 0.64 -28.80 11.43
N GLU A 114 0.06 -29.58 12.34
CA GLU A 114 -0.83 -30.68 11.94
C GLU A 114 -2.14 -30.17 11.33
N ILE A 115 -2.72 -29.07 11.86
CA ILE A 115 -3.90 -28.42 11.24
C ILE A 115 -3.59 -28.01 9.79
N LEU A 116 -2.48 -27.30 9.56
CA LEU A 116 -2.12 -26.84 8.22
C LEU A 116 -1.82 -28.00 7.27
N LYS A 117 -1.12 -29.03 7.76
CA LYS A 117 -0.84 -30.25 7.00
C LYS A 117 -2.12 -30.99 6.61
N ASP A 118 -3.12 -31.04 7.49
CA ASP A 118 -4.43 -31.61 7.18
C ASP A 118 -5.18 -30.79 6.13
N LEU A 119 -5.15 -29.46 6.27
CA LEU A 119 -5.76 -28.52 5.33
C LEU A 119 -5.12 -28.62 3.92
N ASP A 120 -3.80 -28.75 3.85
CA ASP A 120 -3.06 -28.92 2.58
C ASP A 120 -3.41 -30.25 1.90
N GLY A 121 -3.63 -31.31 2.69
CA GLY A 121 -4.03 -32.64 2.21
C GLY A 121 -5.52 -32.81 1.91
N SER A 122 -6.34 -31.77 2.12
CA SER A 122 -7.80 -31.85 2.07
C SER A 122 -8.41 -30.83 1.09
N LYS A 123 -9.71 -30.97 0.84
CA LYS A 123 -10.51 -30.08 -0.03
C LYS A 123 -11.49 -29.25 0.78
N HIS A 124 -11.13 -28.88 2.01
CA HIS A 124 -11.97 -28.00 2.82
C HIS A 124 -11.93 -26.57 2.27
N ASP A 125 -13.09 -25.93 2.21
CA ASP A 125 -13.25 -24.61 1.56
C ASP A 125 -13.11 -23.46 2.56
N LEU A 126 -13.45 -23.71 3.83
CA LEU A 126 -13.47 -22.74 4.92
C LEU A 126 -12.92 -23.34 6.20
N VAL A 127 -12.09 -22.56 6.91
CA VAL A 127 -11.68 -22.83 8.29
C VAL A 127 -12.42 -21.88 9.22
N VAL A 128 -13.14 -22.39 10.22
CA VAL A 128 -13.75 -21.58 11.29
C VAL A 128 -13.00 -21.88 12.58
N ILE A 129 -12.28 -20.89 13.11
CA ILE A 129 -11.37 -21.07 14.25
C ILE A 129 -11.61 -20.00 15.32
N GLY A 130 -11.62 -20.42 16.58
CA GLY A 130 -11.69 -19.50 17.72
C GLY A 130 -10.42 -18.66 17.84
N ALA A 131 -10.58 -17.37 18.16
CA ALA A 131 -9.46 -16.45 18.29
C ALA A 131 -8.51 -16.82 19.44
N LEU A 132 -9.04 -17.32 20.55
CA LEU A 132 -8.29 -17.70 21.74
C LEU A 132 -8.66 -19.11 22.18
N GLY A 133 -7.67 -19.89 22.59
CA GLY A 133 -7.86 -21.24 23.10
C GLY A 133 -7.87 -21.31 24.63
N ILE A 134 -8.02 -22.52 25.17
CA ILE A 134 -8.12 -22.80 26.62
C ILE A 134 -6.88 -22.36 27.42
N GLY A 135 -5.70 -22.37 26.79
CA GLY A 135 -4.44 -21.95 27.40
C GLY A 135 -4.12 -20.46 27.24
N ARG A 136 -5.13 -19.62 26.95
CA ARG A 136 -4.92 -18.18 26.72
C ARG A 136 -4.31 -17.49 27.96
N ALA A 137 -3.33 -16.61 27.74
CA ALA A 137 -2.90 -15.68 28.78
C ALA A 137 -3.91 -14.53 28.89
N ARG A 138 -4.03 -13.90 30.07
CA ARG A 138 -5.04 -12.89 30.39
C ARG A 138 -5.16 -11.77 29.36
N ASP A 139 -4.02 -11.28 28.83
CA ASP A 139 -3.96 -10.14 27.90
C ASP A 139 -3.79 -10.57 26.43
N SER A 140 -4.03 -11.85 26.13
CA SER A 140 -3.93 -12.36 24.75
C SER A 140 -5.10 -11.85 23.91
N VAL A 141 -4.78 -11.20 22.79
CA VAL A 141 -5.79 -10.74 21.82
C VAL A 141 -6.07 -11.80 20.74
N ILE A 142 -5.07 -12.61 20.41
CA ILE A 142 -5.17 -13.72 19.47
C ILE A 142 -4.24 -14.86 19.92
N GLY A 143 -4.69 -16.10 19.74
CA GLY A 143 -3.98 -17.31 20.12
C GLY A 143 -2.94 -17.70 19.06
N SER A 144 -1.83 -18.26 19.52
CA SER A 144 -0.70 -18.56 18.62
C SER A 144 -0.99 -19.66 17.58
N VAL A 145 -2.00 -20.49 17.81
CA VAL A 145 -2.50 -21.48 16.82
C VAL A 145 -3.33 -20.77 15.76
N CYS A 146 -4.35 -20.02 16.20
CA CYS A 146 -5.20 -19.22 15.32
C CYS A 146 -4.39 -18.30 14.42
N GLU A 147 -3.42 -17.57 14.98
CA GLU A 147 -2.61 -16.62 14.21
C GLU A 147 -1.79 -17.30 13.10
N ARG A 148 -1.16 -18.44 13.40
CA ARG A 148 -0.35 -19.18 12.42
C ARG A 148 -1.21 -19.82 11.34
N VAL A 149 -2.35 -20.42 11.72
CA VAL A 149 -3.30 -20.99 10.77
C VAL A 149 -3.86 -19.90 9.85
N ALA A 150 -4.35 -18.78 10.41
CA ALA A 150 -4.88 -17.67 9.62
C ALA A 150 -3.82 -17.10 8.65
N ARG A 151 -2.56 -16.98 9.08
CA ARG A 151 -1.46 -16.47 8.24
C ARG A 151 -1.06 -17.40 7.10
N GLN A 152 -1.09 -18.71 7.30
CA GLN A 152 -0.51 -19.69 6.37
C GLN A 152 -1.55 -20.45 5.54
N CYS A 153 -2.80 -20.49 5.98
CA CYS A 153 -3.85 -21.22 5.27
C CYS A 153 -4.19 -20.55 3.92
N GLU A 154 -4.19 -21.33 2.84
CA GLU A 154 -4.56 -20.87 1.49
C GLU A 154 -6.09 -20.98 1.22
N ARG A 155 -6.91 -21.13 2.27
CA ARG A 155 -8.39 -21.18 2.21
C ARG A 155 -9.00 -19.96 2.88
N ASP A 156 -10.33 -19.84 2.78
CA ASP A 156 -11.06 -18.86 3.57
C ASP A 156 -10.90 -19.19 5.06
N VAL A 157 -10.65 -18.17 5.89
CA VAL A 157 -10.50 -18.33 7.34
C VAL A 157 -11.40 -17.36 8.08
N TRP A 158 -12.41 -17.89 8.76
CA TRP A 158 -13.24 -17.17 9.71
C TRP A 158 -12.64 -17.30 11.11
N VAL A 159 -12.11 -16.20 11.63
CA VAL A 159 -11.63 -16.09 13.00
C VAL A 159 -12.73 -15.54 13.90
N VAL A 160 -13.19 -16.37 14.82
CA VAL A 160 -14.27 -16.07 15.76
C VAL A 160 -13.70 -15.39 16.99
N LYS A 161 -13.92 -14.08 17.08
CA LYS A 161 -13.37 -13.21 18.11
C LYS A 161 -14.44 -12.83 19.13
N HIS A 162 -15.68 -12.70 18.69
CA HIS A 162 -16.75 -12.21 19.52
C HIS A 162 -17.56 -13.37 20.14
N VAL A 163 -17.52 -13.47 21.46
CA VAL A 163 -18.43 -14.32 22.25
C VAL A 163 -19.53 -13.40 22.79
N PRO A 164 -20.79 -13.53 22.34
CA PRO A 164 -21.88 -12.66 22.77
C PRO A 164 -22.14 -12.80 24.27
N GLU A 165 -22.34 -11.66 24.95
CA GLU A 165 -22.79 -11.66 26.35
C GLU A 165 -24.31 -11.89 26.44
N PRO A 166 -24.82 -12.46 27.55
CA PRO A 166 -26.26 -12.61 27.75
C PRO A 166 -27.00 -11.27 27.65
N GLY A 167 -27.96 -11.17 26.71
CA GLY A 167 -28.73 -9.95 26.48
C GLY A 167 -28.07 -8.93 25.54
N GLU A 168 -26.88 -9.21 25.02
CA GLU A 168 -26.29 -8.41 23.94
C GLU A 168 -27.16 -8.47 22.69
N ALA A 169 -27.45 -7.31 22.11
CA ALA A 169 -28.20 -7.23 20.86
C ALA A 169 -27.40 -7.86 19.71
N GLU A 170 -28.09 -8.59 18.85
CA GLU A 170 -27.43 -9.21 17.70
C GLU A 170 -26.90 -8.15 16.73
N ARG A 171 -25.64 -8.29 16.33
CA ARG A 171 -25.01 -7.44 15.32
C ARG A 171 -25.58 -7.77 13.93
N ASP A 172 -25.87 -6.75 13.12
CA ASP A 172 -26.64 -6.89 11.88
C ASP A 172 -25.85 -6.60 10.59
N THR A 173 -24.62 -6.10 10.70
CA THR A 173 -23.87 -5.55 9.57
C THR A 173 -22.57 -6.31 9.30
N ILE A 174 -22.34 -6.70 8.05
CA ILE A 174 -21.06 -7.20 7.54
C ILE A 174 -20.29 -6.01 6.95
N LEU A 175 -19.11 -5.73 7.49
CA LEU A 175 -18.21 -4.69 6.98
C LEU A 175 -17.21 -5.31 6.00
N VAL A 176 -17.02 -4.72 4.82
CA VAL A 176 -16.15 -5.26 3.77
C VAL A 176 -15.10 -4.22 3.36
N GLY A 177 -13.82 -4.58 3.46
CA GLY A 177 -12.73 -3.72 2.99
C GLY A 177 -12.57 -3.75 1.48
N ILE A 178 -12.70 -2.59 0.83
CA ILE A 178 -12.56 -2.41 -0.63
C ILE A 178 -11.32 -1.58 -0.95
N ASP A 179 -10.38 -2.17 -1.69
CA ASP A 179 -9.16 -1.50 -2.16
C ASP A 179 -8.97 -1.58 -3.69
N GLY A 180 -9.97 -2.13 -4.40
CA GLY A 180 -9.93 -2.29 -5.86
C GLY A 180 -9.19 -3.54 -6.34
N SER A 181 -8.61 -4.33 -5.44
CA SER A 181 -8.00 -5.62 -5.79
C SER A 181 -9.05 -6.70 -6.07
N PRO A 182 -8.71 -7.75 -6.84
CA PRO A 182 -9.62 -8.87 -7.06
C PRO A 182 -10.05 -9.59 -5.78
N GLN A 183 -9.19 -9.61 -4.75
CA GLN A 183 -9.54 -10.19 -3.45
C GLN A 183 -10.57 -9.34 -2.70
N SER A 184 -10.50 -8.01 -2.80
CA SER A 184 -11.49 -7.14 -2.17
C SER A 184 -12.89 -7.27 -2.80
N PHE A 185 -12.96 -7.44 -4.12
CA PHE A 185 -14.22 -7.72 -4.82
C PHE A 185 -14.72 -9.14 -4.57
N GLY A 186 -13.82 -10.13 -4.47
CA GLY A 186 -14.19 -11.47 -4.04
C GLY A 186 -14.75 -11.50 -2.61
N ALA A 187 -14.13 -10.75 -1.69
CA ALA A 187 -14.61 -10.55 -0.33
C ALA A 187 -16.01 -9.94 -0.28
N LEU A 188 -16.32 -8.98 -1.16
CA LEU A 188 -17.68 -8.44 -1.31
C LEU A 188 -18.70 -9.52 -1.68
N LEU A 189 -18.41 -10.33 -2.69
CA LEU A 189 -19.35 -11.36 -3.13
C LEU A 189 -19.57 -12.42 -2.04
N THR A 190 -18.50 -12.83 -1.36
CA THR A 190 -18.55 -13.66 -0.15
C THR A 190 -19.46 -13.03 0.92
N ALA A 191 -19.27 -11.74 1.21
CA ALA A 191 -20.09 -11.02 2.19
C ALA A 191 -21.57 -10.96 1.80
N VAL A 192 -21.90 -10.75 0.52
CA VAL A 192 -23.29 -10.74 0.03
C VAL A 192 -23.93 -12.12 0.15
N GLU A 193 -23.21 -13.20 -0.17
CA GLU A 193 -23.72 -14.57 -0.01
C GLU A 193 -24.00 -14.91 1.46
N LEU A 194 -23.12 -14.48 2.37
CA LEU A 194 -23.34 -14.61 3.83
C LEU A 194 -24.51 -13.75 4.30
N ALA A 195 -24.59 -12.51 3.81
CA ALA A 195 -25.65 -11.57 4.17
C ALA A 195 -27.03 -12.11 3.81
N ARG A 196 -27.18 -12.75 2.64
CA ARG A 196 -28.42 -13.41 2.23
C ARG A 196 -28.78 -14.60 3.11
N ALA A 197 -27.79 -15.43 3.44
CA ALA A 197 -28.00 -16.61 4.27
C ALA A 197 -28.44 -16.26 5.69
N PHE A 198 -27.91 -15.16 6.25
CA PHE A 198 -28.12 -14.78 7.65
C PHE A 198 -28.96 -13.51 7.85
N GLY A 199 -29.56 -12.97 6.79
CA GLY A 199 -30.39 -11.75 6.85
C GLY A 199 -29.61 -10.52 7.34
N LYS A 200 -28.35 -10.37 6.96
CA LYS A 200 -27.48 -9.25 7.38
C LYS A 200 -27.44 -8.15 6.31
N LYS A 201 -26.99 -6.97 6.72
CA LYS A 201 -26.68 -5.85 5.82
C LYS A 201 -25.20 -5.88 5.45
N VAL A 202 -24.84 -5.26 4.33
CA VAL A 202 -23.45 -5.12 3.91
C VAL A 202 -23.08 -3.64 3.81
N GLU A 203 -21.97 -3.28 4.45
CA GLU A 203 -21.33 -1.97 4.31
C GLU A 203 -19.94 -2.16 3.70
N THR A 204 -19.67 -1.48 2.59
CA THR A 204 -18.35 -1.43 1.97
C THR A 204 -17.58 -0.22 2.48
N ILE A 205 -16.33 -0.44 2.89
CA ILE A 205 -15.44 0.60 3.39
C ILE A 205 -14.16 0.65 2.56
N ALA A 206 -13.82 1.84 2.10
CA ALA A 206 -12.56 2.11 1.42
C ALA A 206 -11.82 3.21 2.19
N VAL A 207 -10.50 3.06 2.34
CA VAL A 207 -9.67 4.04 3.04
C VAL A 207 -8.45 4.37 2.19
N TYR A 208 -8.27 5.65 1.91
CA TYR A 208 -7.07 6.15 1.25
C TYR A 208 -6.19 6.90 2.26
N ASP A 209 -4.88 6.78 2.12
CA ASP A 209 -3.92 7.41 3.04
C ASP A 209 -3.29 8.65 2.40
N PRO A 210 -3.81 9.85 2.67
CA PRO A 210 -3.18 11.09 2.23
C PRO A 210 -1.87 11.34 2.98
N TYR A 211 -1.62 10.73 4.15
CA TYR A 211 -0.54 11.14 5.05
C TYR A 211 0.80 10.44 4.82
N LEU A 212 0.84 9.35 4.06
CA LEU A 212 2.07 8.57 3.84
C LEU A 212 3.19 9.44 3.24
N HIS A 213 2.87 10.23 2.23
CA HIS A 213 3.86 11.06 1.56
C HIS A 213 4.38 12.16 2.49
N TYR A 214 3.52 12.81 3.30
CA TYR A 214 3.96 13.77 4.32
C TYR A 214 4.98 13.20 5.29
N SER A 215 4.78 11.95 5.76
CA SER A 215 5.72 11.31 6.69
C SER A 215 7.08 11.02 6.07
N VAL A 216 7.11 10.62 4.80
CA VAL A 216 8.36 10.39 4.04
C VAL A 216 9.06 11.72 3.78
N PHE A 217 8.32 12.77 3.39
CA PHE A 217 8.88 14.09 3.12
C PHE A 217 9.43 14.76 4.38
N ASN A 218 8.69 14.74 5.49
CA ASN A 218 9.13 15.30 6.77
C ASN A 218 10.42 14.63 7.28
N GLY A 219 10.59 13.32 7.02
CA GLY A 219 11.83 12.60 7.32
C GLY A 219 13.04 13.07 6.50
N ILE A 220 12.82 13.59 5.29
CA ILE A 220 13.85 14.16 4.43
C ILE A 220 14.18 15.60 4.86
N VAL A 221 13.19 16.41 5.28
CA VAL A 221 13.38 17.81 5.69
C VAL A 221 14.45 17.97 6.79
N GLY A 222 14.53 17.04 7.74
CA GLY A 222 15.52 17.08 8.83
C GLY A 222 16.95 16.70 8.41
N VAL A 223 17.13 16.13 7.22
CA VAL A 223 18.43 15.65 6.70
C VAL A 223 18.94 16.52 5.54
N LEU A 224 18.05 17.34 4.96
CA LEU A 224 18.41 18.27 3.90
C LEU A 224 19.19 19.46 4.44
N THR A 225 20.22 19.86 3.70
CA THR A 225 20.93 21.11 3.98
C THR A 225 19.98 22.30 3.81
N GLU A 226 20.28 23.41 4.49
CA GLU A 226 19.50 24.67 4.44
C GLU A 226 19.28 25.21 3.00
N GLN A 227 20.12 24.75 2.06
CA GLN A 227 20.07 25.08 0.63
C GLN A 227 19.11 24.17 -0.13
N ALA A 228 19.15 22.86 0.14
CA ALA A 228 18.22 21.90 -0.46
C ALA A 228 16.79 22.12 0.03
N ALA A 229 16.61 22.56 1.27
CA ALA A 229 15.31 22.92 1.84
C ALA A 229 14.65 24.14 1.15
N LYS A 230 15.45 25.13 0.73
CA LYS A 230 14.96 26.33 0.02
C LYS A 230 14.58 26.06 -1.44
N VAL A 231 15.27 25.12 -2.09
CA VAL A 231 14.94 24.66 -3.44
C VAL A 231 13.64 23.84 -3.44
N PHE A 232 13.38 23.10 -2.36
CA PHE A 232 12.23 22.21 -2.24
C PHE A 232 10.87 22.91 -2.01
N ARG A 233 10.82 24.25 -1.88
CA ARG A 233 9.60 25.09 -1.73
C ARG A 233 8.43 24.39 -1.00
N PHE A 234 8.68 23.98 0.25
CA PHE A 234 7.79 23.12 1.03
C PHE A 234 6.37 23.67 1.25
N GLU A 235 6.18 24.99 1.39
CA GLU A 235 4.84 25.58 1.56
C GLU A 235 3.99 25.42 0.29
N GLU A 236 4.55 25.72 -0.89
CA GLU A 236 3.88 25.53 -2.18
C GLU A 236 3.66 24.04 -2.47
N GLN A 237 4.60 23.18 -2.07
CA GLN A 237 4.45 21.73 -2.25
C GLN A 237 3.39 21.15 -1.32
N ASN A 238 3.34 21.52 -0.04
CA ASN A 238 2.30 21.06 0.90
C ASN A 238 0.90 21.48 0.45
N GLN A 239 0.76 22.71 -0.06
CA GLN A 239 -0.52 23.23 -0.54
C GLN A 239 -0.98 22.53 -1.83
N LEU A 240 -0.05 22.23 -2.74
CA LEU A 240 -0.32 21.36 -3.90
C LEU A 240 -0.72 19.94 -3.43
N HIS A 241 -0.07 19.36 -2.44
CA HIS A 241 -0.37 18.01 -1.96
C HIS A 241 -1.77 17.88 -1.34
N GLU A 242 -2.16 18.82 -0.47
CA GLU A 242 -3.48 18.82 0.21
C GLU A 242 -4.65 18.94 -0.78
N GLU A 243 -4.53 19.76 -1.83
CA GLU A 243 -5.65 19.98 -2.75
C GLU A 243 -5.73 18.95 -3.90
N ILE A 244 -4.58 18.37 -4.31
CA ILE A 244 -4.45 17.63 -5.58
C ILE A 244 -4.39 16.11 -5.37
N ILE A 245 -3.50 15.65 -4.50
CA ILE A 245 -3.22 14.22 -4.33
C ILE A 245 -4.34 13.58 -3.51
N ASP A 246 -4.79 14.26 -2.47
CA ASP A 246 -5.85 13.77 -1.60
C ASP A 246 -7.18 13.65 -2.36
N THR A 247 -7.49 14.64 -3.21
CA THR A 247 -8.66 14.61 -4.10
C THR A 247 -8.56 13.50 -5.15
N GLY A 248 -7.39 13.32 -5.78
CA GLY A 248 -7.18 12.26 -6.78
C GLY A 248 -7.26 10.85 -6.18
N LEU A 249 -6.63 10.63 -5.02
CA LEU A 249 -6.71 9.37 -4.28
C LEU A 249 -8.14 9.08 -3.82
N ALA A 250 -8.84 10.09 -3.28
CA ALA A 250 -10.24 9.96 -2.91
C ALA A 250 -11.09 9.50 -4.11
N GLN A 251 -10.90 10.08 -5.29
CA GLN A 251 -11.61 9.68 -6.50
C GLN A 251 -11.34 8.22 -6.93
N ILE A 252 -10.09 7.75 -6.79
CA ILE A 252 -9.74 6.36 -7.12
C ILE A 252 -10.48 5.39 -6.20
N TYR A 253 -10.41 5.60 -4.89
CA TYR A 253 -11.06 4.73 -3.91
C TYR A 253 -12.59 4.85 -3.96
N GLN A 254 -13.11 6.05 -4.24
CA GLN A 254 -14.52 6.27 -4.55
C GLN A 254 -14.97 5.43 -5.76
N SER A 255 -14.16 5.40 -6.84
CA SER A 255 -14.44 4.56 -8.01
C SER A 255 -14.47 3.07 -7.66
N HIS A 256 -13.60 2.60 -6.76
CA HIS A 256 -13.63 1.21 -6.29
C HIS A 256 -14.94 0.88 -5.55
N LEU A 257 -15.42 1.78 -4.69
CA LEU A 257 -16.71 1.63 -4.01
C LEU A 257 -17.89 1.62 -5.00
N GLU A 258 -17.85 2.45 -6.05
CA GLU A 258 -18.89 2.47 -7.09
C GLU A 258 -18.90 1.19 -7.94
N VAL A 259 -17.73 0.63 -8.23
CA VAL A 259 -17.63 -0.68 -8.90
C VAL A 259 -18.21 -1.77 -7.99
N ALA A 260 -17.85 -1.79 -6.71
CA ALA A 260 -18.39 -2.72 -5.73
C ALA A 260 -19.93 -2.62 -5.63
N ASP A 261 -20.47 -1.41 -5.53
CA ASP A 261 -21.92 -1.17 -5.48
C ASP A 261 -22.64 -1.67 -6.75
N ARG A 262 -22.11 -1.38 -7.94
CA ARG A 262 -22.65 -1.94 -9.19
C ARG A 262 -22.63 -3.46 -9.22
N MET A 263 -21.54 -4.09 -8.78
CA MET A 263 -21.45 -5.56 -8.71
C MET A 263 -22.53 -6.14 -7.79
N ALA A 264 -22.79 -5.51 -6.64
CA ALA A 264 -23.84 -5.93 -5.73
C ALA A 264 -25.24 -5.72 -6.33
N GLN A 265 -25.48 -4.58 -7.00
CA GLN A 265 -26.74 -4.28 -7.67
C GLN A 265 -27.04 -5.25 -8.82
N GLU A 266 -26.03 -5.66 -9.60
CA GLU A 266 -26.18 -6.65 -10.69
C GLU A 266 -26.72 -8.00 -10.20
N ILE A 267 -26.39 -8.37 -8.96
CA ILE A 267 -26.93 -9.58 -8.33
C ILE A 267 -28.18 -9.31 -7.49
N GLY A 268 -28.67 -8.07 -7.43
CA GLY A 268 -29.87 -7.67 -6.70
C GLY A 268 -29.66 -7.49 -5.20
N PHE A 269 -28.53 -6.92 -4.78
CA PHE A 269 -28.23 -6.64 -3.37
C PHE A 269 -27.79 -5.17 -3.18
N GLU A 270 -28.33 -4.51 -2.15
CA GLU A 270 -27.96 -3.13 -1.82
C GLU A 270 -26.83 -3.10 -0.80
N VAL A 271 -25.84 -2.23 -1.00
CA VAL A 271 -24.72 -2.05 -0.09
C VAL A 271 -24.56 -0.59 0.32
N LYS A 272 -24.30 -0.34 1.60
CA LYS A 272 -23.91 0.99 2.08
C LYS A 272 -22.44 1.23 1.72
N ARG A 273 -22.09 2.45 1.29
CA ARG A 273 -20.71 2.84 0.95
C ARG A 273 -20.15 3.84 1.97
N THR A 274 -18.92 3.61 2.41
CA THR A 274 -18.18 4.49 3.33
C THR A 274 -16.76 4.71 2.82
N LEU A 275 -16.40 5.96 2.56
CA LEU A 275 -15.06 6.38 2.18
C LEU A 275 -14.45 7.18 3.34
N LEU A 276 -13.23 6.83 3.77
CA LEU A 276 -12.50 7.54 4.81
C LEU A 276 -11.08 7.90 4.34
N ASP A 277 -10.54 8.99 4.88
CA ASP A 277 -9.14 9.37 4.75
C ASP A 277 -8.33 8.85 5.96
N GLY A 278 -7.07 8.48 5.73
CA GLY A 278 -6.07 8.16 6.75
C GLY A 278 -5.44 6.77 6.61
N LYS A 279 -4.74 6.32 7.65
CA LYS A 279 -4.10 4.99 7.67
C LYS A 279 -5.18 3.90 7.63
N ALA A 280 -5.16 3.08 6.57
CA ALA A 280 -6.21 2.12 6.25
C ALA A 280 -6.63 1.23 7.42
N PHE A 281 -5.73 0.46 8.02
CA PHE A 281 -6.08 -0.42 9.14
C PHE A 281 -6.65 0.35 10.35
N GLN A 282 -6.14 1.54 10.64
CA GLN A 282 -6.56 2.34 11.80
C GLN A 282 -7.98 2.86 11.61
N LYS A 283 -8.29 3.42 10.44
CA LYS A 283 -9.62 3.98 10.14
C LYS A 283 -10.68 2.88 10.03
N VAL A 284 -10.34 1.72 9.44
CA VAL A 284 -11.24 0.56 9.45
C VAL A 284 -11.48 0.06 10.87
N LEU A 285 -10.44 -0.02 11.71
CA LEU A 285 -10.56 -0.42 13.11
C LEU A 285 -11.42 0.55 13.92
N ASP A 286 -11.19 1.86 13.77
CA ASP A 286 -11.96 2.89 14.47
C ASP A 286 -13.43 2.89 14.03
N HIS A 287 -13.69 2.64 12.75
CA HIS A 287 -15.05 2.46 12.24
C HIS A 287 -15.69 1.20 12.83
N ALA A 288 -15.00 0.05 12.80
CA ALA A 288 -15.50 -1.20 13.35
C ALA A 288 -15.79 -1.13 14.87
N ARG A 289 -15.01 -0.36 15.63
CA ARG A 289 -15.28 -0.10 17.06
C ARG A 289 -16.53 0.74 17.30
N LYS A 290 -16.86 1.63 16.36
CA LYS A 290 -18.06 2.50 16.46
C LYS A 290 -19.32 1.77 16.01
N THR A 291 -19.23 0.96 14.95
CA THR A 291 -20.39 0.30 14.35
C THR A 291 -20.62 -1.13 14.85
N ASN A 292 -19.63 -1.73 15.52
CA ASN A 292 -19.68 -3.12 16.02
C ASN A 292 -20.24 -4.10 14.98
N PRO A 293 -19.58 -4.26 13.81
CA PRO A 293 -20.07 -5.15 12.78
C PRO A 293 -20.13 -6.59 13.30
N TRP A 294 -21.03 -7.38 12.73
CA TRP A 294 -21.14 -8.81 12.97
C TRP A 294 -19.89 -9.54 12.48
N LEU A 295 -19.42 -9.15 11.29
CA LEU A 295 -18.26 -9.75 10.62
C LEU A 295 -17.51 -8.67 9.82
N LEU A 296 -16.19 -8.66 9.91
CA LEU A 296 -15.31 -7.91 9.01
C LEU A 296 -14.74 -8.86 7.96
N VAL A 297 -15.06 -8.64 6.68
CA VAL A 297 -14.57 -9.45 5.56
C VAL A 297 -13.48 -8.69 4.82
N LEU A 298 -12.34 -9.34 4.62
CA LEU A 298 -11.16 -8.78 3.96
C LEU A 298 -10.58 -9.78 2.98
N GLY A 299 -9.93 -9.27 1.92
CA GLY A 299 -8.93 -10.06 1.20
C GLY A 299 -7.73 -10.38 2.09
N ARG A 300 -7.02 -11.47 1.81
CA ARG A 300 -5.76 -11.80 2.49
C ARG A 300 -4.67 -10.79 2.17
N ILE A 301 -4.64 -10.33 0.92
CA ILE A 301 -3.70 -9.34 0.39
C ILE A 301 -4.46 -8.26 -0.38
N GLY A 302 -3.77 -7.14 -0.65
CA GLY A 302 -4.34 -5.98 -1.32
C GLY A 302 -3.70 -5.67 -2.66
N VAL A 303 -4.11 -4.55 -3.26
CA VAL A 303 -3.72 -4.11 -4.61
C VAL A 303 -2.21 -3.91 -4.81
N HIS A 304 -1.46 -3.65 -3.74
CA HIS A 304 -0.01 -3.44 -3.78
C HIS A 304 0.81 -4.72 -3.56
N SER A 305 0.17 -5.85 -3.32
CA SER A 305 0.88 -7.10 -3.06
C SER A 305 1.41 -7.72 -4.36
N PRO A 306 2.61 -8.33 -4.32
CA PRO A 306 3.11 -9.17 -5.42
C PRO A 306 2.11 -10.28 -5.78
N LYS A 307 2.12 -10.72 -7.04
CA LYS A 307 1.22 -11.78 -7.52
C LYS A 307 1.46 -13.14 -6.85
N ASP A 308 2.67 -13.38 -6.37
CA ASP A 308 3.12 -14.60 -5.70
C ASP A 308 3.12 -14.50 -4.18
N GLU A 309 2.60 -13.39 -3.61
CA GLU A 309 2.49 -13.23 -2.16
C GLU A 309 1.53 -14.26 -1.56
N LYS A 310 2.04 -15.05 -0.61
CA LYS A 310 1.29 -16.11 0.09
C LYS A 310 0.89 -15.72 1.52
N GLY A 311 1.50 -14.66 2.06
CA GLY A 311 1.25 -14.18 3.41
C GLY A 311 -0.05 -13.37 3.54
N LEU A 312 -0.19 -12.71 4.69
CA LEU A 312 -1.21 -11.70 4.90
C LEU A 312 -0.63 -10.31 4.63
N GLY A 313 -1.40 -9.47 3.95
CA GLY A 313 -1.11 -8.05 3.83
C GLY A 313 -1.13 -7.38 5.20
N SER A 314 -0.36 -6.29 5.34
CA SER A 314 -0.22 -5.57 6.61
C SER A 314 -1.54 -5.07 7.20
N ASN A 315 -2.46 -4.60 6.36
CA ASN A 315 -3.80 -4.18 6.80
C ASN A 315 -4.62 -5.36 7.33
N ALA A 316 -4.64 -6.49 6.60
CA ALA A 316 -5.34 -7.70 7.00
C ALA A 316 -4.78 -8.27 8.32
N GLU A 317 -3.45 -8.29 8.48
CA GLU A 317 -2.82 -8.76 9.71
C GLU A 317 -3.16 -7.88 10.92
N ASN A 318 -3.07 -6.56 10.79
CA ASN A 318 -3.39 -5.64 11.89
C ASN A 318 -4.87 -5.70 12.27
N LEU A 319 -5.77 -5.78 11.28
CA LEU A 319 -7.22 -5.89 11.52
C LEU A 319 -7.57 -7.25 12.12
N LEU A 320 -6.97 -8.34 11.66
CA LEU A 320 -7.12 -9.68 12.25
C LEU A 320 -6.80 -9.65 13.75
N ARG A 321 -5.71 -8.97 14.15
CA ARG A 321 -5.33 -8.83 15.56
C ARG A 321 -6.27 -7.90 16.32
N ALA A 322 -6.55 -6.71 15.82
CA ALA A 322 -7.14 -5.64 16.61
C ALA A 322 -8.67 -5.51 16.53
N ALA A 323 -9.32 -6.06 15.49
CA ALA A 323 -10.76 -5.89 15.30
C ALA A 323 -11.58 -6.47 16.46
N PRO A 324 -12.64 -5.78 16.93
CA PRO A 324 -13.50 -6.22 18.04
C PRO A 324 -14.62 -7.18 17.61
N CYS A 325 -14.71 -7.48 16.32
CA CYS A 325 -15.69 -8.37 15.71
C CYS A 325 -14.99 -9.59 15.12
N ASP A 326 -15.77 -10.57 14.67
CA ASP A 326 -15.24 -11.67 13.87
C ASP A 326 -14.58 -11.16 12.59
N VAL A 327 -13.59 -11.90 12.08
CA VAL A 327 -12.86 -11.54 10.86
C VAL A 327 -12.85 -12.72 9.91
N LEU A 328 -13.33 -12.50 8.68
CA LEU A 328 -13.23 -13.47 7.58
C LEU A 328 -12.19 -13.00 6.57
N LEU A 329 -11.13 -13.79 6.42
CA LEU A 329 -10.12 -13.64 5.39
C LEU A 329 -10.54 -14.47 4.18
N SER A 330 -10.94 -13.80 3.09
CA SER A 330 -11.37 -14.47 1.86
C SER A 330 -10.22 -14.59 0.86
N THR A 331 -10.20 -15.73 0.17
CA THR A 331 -9.29 -16.08 -0.93
C THR A 331 -9.95 -15.98 -2.30
N ARG A 332 -11.26 -15.69 -2.35
CA ARG A 332 -12.00 -15.52 -3.60
C ARG A 332 -11.39 -14.38 -4.41
N LEU A 333 -11.12 -14.64 -5.68
CA LEU A 333 -10.67 -13.64 -6.64
C LEU A 333 -11.81 -13.32 -7.59
N GLU A 334 -12.17 -12.05 -7.68
CA GLU A 334 -13.19 -11.58 -8.61
C GLU A 334 -12.68 -10.36 -9.37
N VAL A 335 -12.70 -10.41 -10.69
CA VAL A 335 -12.39 -9.25 -11.54
C VAL A 335 -13.71 -8.71 -12.09
N PRO A 336 -14.06 -7.43 -11.87
CA PRO A 336 -15.29 -6.85 -12.38
C PRO A 336 -15.40 -7.01 -13.90
N ARG A 337 -16.59 -7.39 -14.39
CA ARG A 337 -16.84 -7.55 -15.84
C ARG A 337 -16.54 -6.29 -16.64
N LEU A 338 -16.75 -5.12 -16.03
CA LEU A 338 -16.39 -3.83 -16.62
C LEU A 338 -14.89 -3.80 -16.97
N ASP A 339 -14.03 -4.25 -16.07
CA ASP A 339 -12.58 -4.23 -16.25
C ASP A 339 -12.15 -5.25 -17.32
N LEU A 340 -12.76 -6.45 -17.33
CA LEU A 340 -12.51 -7.48 -18.36
C LEU A 340 -12.90 -7.00 -19.76
N ARG A 341 -14.10 -6.41 -19.91
CA ARG A 341 -14.54 -5.83 -21.19
C ARG A 341 -13.63 -4.69 -21.62
N ALA A 342 -13.13 -3.89 -20.68
CA ALA A 342 -12.18 -2.83 -20.99
C ALA A 342 -10.89 -3.40 -21.58
N GLU A 343 -10.33 -4.44 -20.97
CA GLU A 343 -9.10 -5.07 -21.45
C GLU A 343 -9.26 -5.77 -22.80
N GLU A 344 -10.39 -6.43 -23.05
CA GLU A 344 -10.64 -7.17 -24.29
C GLU A 344 -11.03 -6.27 -25.47
N ALA A 345 -11.83 -5.23 -25.22
CA ALA A 345 -12.40 -4.40 -26.28
C ALA A 345 -11.51 -3.21 -26.65
N ILE A 346 -10.67 -2.73 -25.72
CA ILE A 346 -9.93 -1.49 -25.89
C ILE A 346 -8.48 -1.78 -26.27
N ARG A 347 -8.10 -1.32 -27.47
CA ARG A 347 -6.71 -1.45 -27.96
C ARG A 347 -5.87 -0.28 -27.47
N TRP A 348 -4.60 -0.53 -27.13
CA TRP A 348 -3.65 0.53 -26.81
C TRP A 348 -2.82 0.88 -28.04
N THR A 349 -2.56 2.17 -28.26
CA THR A 349 -1.58 2.55 -29.30
C THR A 349 -0.16 2.26 -28.81
N PRO A 350 0.81 2.02 -29.71
CA PRO A 350 2.20 1.79 -29.33
C PRO A 350 2.80 2.91 -28.46
N GLU A 351 2.41 4.16 -28.71
CA GLU A 351 2.84 5.33 -27.95
C GLU A 351 2.27 5.31 -26.52
N ALA A 352 0.99 4.95 -26.38
CA ALA A 352 0.33 4.80 -25.09
C ALA A 352 0.96 3.66 -24.26
N GLU A 353 1.30 2.53 -24.91
CA GLU A 353 2.03 1.44 -24.25
C GLU A 353 3.44 1.84 -23.83
N ALA A 354 4.16 2.57 -24.67
CA ALA A 354 5.49 3.08 -24.34
C ALA A 354 5.45 3.98 -23.11
N ARG A 355 4.43 4.84 -22.98
CA ARG A 355 4.23 5.66 -21.77
C ARG A 355 4.00 4.82 -20.52
N MET A 356 3.21 3.73 -20.62
CA MET A 356 2.95 2.84 -19.48
C MET A 356 4.20 2.11 -18.96
N LYS A 357 5.26 1.98 -19.77
CA LYS A 357 6.56 1.42 -19.32
C LYS A 357 7.32 2.34 -18.36
N HIS A 358 7.02 3.63 -18.36
CA HIS A 358 7.66 4.62 -17.49
C HIS A 358 6.95 4.76 -16.13
N VAL A 359 5.77 4.14 -15.99
CA VAL A 359 5.02 4.14 -14.74
C VAL A 359 5.68 3.17 -13.76
N PRO A 360 5.96 3.57 -12.50
CA PRO A 360 6.55 2.69 -11.50
C PRO A 360 5.71 1.43 -11.30
N GLU A 361 6.39 0.28 -11.18
CA GLU A 361 5.72 -1.04 -11.17
C GLU A 361 4.68 -1.17 -10.03
N GLN A 362 4.90 -0.49 -8.91
CA GLN A 362 3.99 -0.49 -7.74
C GLN A 362 2.60 0.10 -8.04
N VAL A 363 2.51 1.05 -8.98
CA VAL A 363 1.25 1.77 -9.30
C VAL A 363 0.75 1.52 -10.72
N LYS A 364 1.53 0.80 -11.53
CA LYS A 364 1.24 0.54 -12.94
C LYS A 364 -0.07 -0.21 -13.16
N GLY A 365 -0.39 -1.17 -12.29
CA GLY A 365 -1.68 -1.88 -12.31
C GLY A 365 -2.86 -0.92 -12.10
N ILE A 366 -2.79 -0.10 -11.04
CA ILE A 366 -3.81 0.90 -10.70
C ILE A 366 -3.98 1.91 -11.83
N ALA A 367 -2.86 2.44 -12.35
CA ALA A 367 -2.87 3.41 -13.45
C ALA A 367 -3.52 2.83 -14.71
N ARG A 368 -3.18 1.59 -15.09
CA ARG A 368 -3.76 0.92 -16.25
C ARG A 368 -5.28 0.72 -16.09
N THR A 369 -5.72 0.21 -14.94
CA THR A 369 -7.16 0.03 -14.65
C THR A 369 -7.90 1.36 -14.63
N GLY A 370 -7.31 2.42 -14.06
CA GLY A 370 -7.90 3.77 -14.05
C GLY A 370 -8.11 4.33 -15.46
N VAL A 371 -7.09 4.21 -16.33
CA VAL A 371 -7.17 4.63 -17.75
C VAL A 371 -8.24 3.83 -18.50
N LEU A 372 -8.29 2.51 -18.30
CA LEU A 372 -9.28 1.63 -18.93
C LEU A 372 -10.72 1.98 -18.51
N ARG A 373 -10.96 2.21 -17.22
CA ARG A 373 -12.28 2.61 -16.72
C ARG A 373 -12.72 3.96 -17.26
N LEU A 374 -11.82 4.95 -17.32
CA LEU A 374 -12.11 6.24 -17.93
C LEU A 374 -12.46 6.11 -19.41
N ALA A 375 -11.71 5.29 -20.14
CA ALA A 375 -11.96 5.06 -21.56
C ALA A 375 -13.34 4.44 -21.80
N LEU A 376 -13.75 3.46 -20.98
CA LEU A 376 -15.10 2.91 -21.05
C LEU A 376 -16.17 3.96 -20.73
N GLU A 377 -15.99 4.76 -19.69
CA GLU A 377 -16.92 5.83 -19.31
C GLU A 377 -17.11 6.84 -20.45
N LYS A 378 -16.02 7.19 -21.14
CA LYS A 378 -16.04 8.11 -22.29
C LYS A 378 -16.36 7.43 -23.63
N GLY A 379 -16.55 6.10 -23.66
CA GLY A 379 -16.85 5.34 -24.88
C GLY A 379 -15.66 5.22 -25.86
N HIS A 380 -14.42 5.35 -25.39
CA HIS A 380 -13.23 5.17 -26.21
C HIS A 380 -12.93 3.68 -26.43
N SER A 381 -12.75 3.28 -27.69
CA SER A 381 -12.33 1.92 -28.09
C SER A 381 -10.82 1.77 -28.29
N VAL A 382 -10.06 2.88 -28.23
CA VAL A 382 -8.60 2.90 -28.34
C VAL A 382 -8.02 3.84 -27.29
N ILE A 383 -7.08 3.35 -26.47
CA ILE A 383 -6.28 4.19 -25.56
C ILE A 383 -5.16 4.84 -26.36
N THR A 384 -5.30 6.15 -26.59
CA THR A 384 -4.25 7.00 -27.17
C THR A 384 -3.50 7.75 -26.07
N SER A 385 -2.39 8.41 -26.42
CA SER A 385 -1.72 9.34 -25.50
C SER A 385 -2.66 10.41 -24.96
N ALA A 386 -3.63 10.89 -25.75
CA ALA A 386 -4.62 11.88 -25.30
C ALA A 386 -5.58 11.30 -24.25
N VAL A 387 -5.96 10.02 -24.34
CA VAL A 387 -6.78 9.36 -23.30
C VAL A 387 -5.97 9.17 -22.01
N ILE A 388 -4.68 8.89 -22.12
CA ILE A 388 -3.78 8.91 -20.95
C ILE A 388 -3.70 10.32 -20.37
N ASP A 389 -3.59 11.36 -21.19
CA ASP A 389 -3.54 12.74 -20.73
C ASP A 389 -4.86 13.16 -20.08
N ASP A 390 -6.01 12.71 -20.59
CA ASP A 390 -7.32 12.91 -19.96
C ASP A 390 -7.43 12.18 -18.62
N ALA A 391 -6.87 10.97 -18.51
CA ALA A 391 -6.80 10.24 -17.26
C ALA A 391 -5.89 10.94 -16.27
N MET A 392 -4.75 11.43 -16.74
CA MET A 392 -3.86 12.26 -15.95
C MET A 392 -4.58 13.53 -15.52
N ASP A 393 -5.28 14.26 -16.39
CA ASP A 393 -6.02 15.48 -16.04
C ASP A 393 -7.14 15.20 -15.01
N ARG A 394 -7.82 14.05 -15.09
CA ARG A 394 -8.88 13.66 -14.14
C ARG A 394 -8.31 13.26 -12.78
N PHE A 395 -7.26 12.44 -12.77
CA PHE A 395 -6.70 11.85 -11.55
C PHE A 395 -5.52 12.68 -10.97
N MET A 396 -4.96 13.62 -11.74
CA MET A 396 -3.79 14.48 -11.45
C MET A 396 -4.00 15.93 -11.96
N PRO A 397 -4.29 16.90 -11.09
CA PRO A 397 -4.42 18.31 -11.47
C PRO A 397 -3.20 18.91 -12.20
N LYS A 398 -3.47 19.80 -13.18
CA LYS A 398 -2.48 20.43 -14.09
C LYS A 398 -1.32 21.16 -13.40
N SER A 399 -1.51 21.62 -12.18
CA SER A 399 -0.48 22.30 -11.37
C SER A 399 0.64 21.36 -10.89
N ALA A 400 0.38 20.04 -10.75
CA ALA A 400 1.38 19.06 -10.33
C ALA A 400 2.45 18.80 -11.40
N SER A 401 2.08 18.82 -12.68
CA SER A 401 3.00 18.59 -13.82
C SER A 401 4.04 19.72 -13.96
N ALA A 402 3.60 20.98 -13.87
CA ALA A 402 4.48 22.14 -13.94
C ALA A 402 5.44 22.23 -12.74
N ALA A 403 4.97 21.91 -11.53
CA ALA A 403 5.78 21.92 -10.32
C ALA A 403 6.86 20.82 -10.31
N THR A 404 6.53 19.61 -10.79
CA THR A 404 7.48 18.48 -10.88
C THR A 404 8.60 18.76 -11.87
N LYS A 405 8.29 19.42 -13.00
CA LYS A 405 9.29 19.84 -13.99
C LYS A 405 10.26 20.89 -13.41
N ALA A 406 9.73 21.89 -12.70
CA ALA A 406 10.53 22.93 -12.06
C ALA A 406 11.48 22.37 -10.96
N LEU A 407 11.04 21.35 -10.22
CA LEU A 407 11.87 20.66 -9.22
C LEU A 407 12.99 19.85 -9.86
N ALA A 408 12.70 19.13 -10.96
CA ALA A 408 13.71 18.37 -11.70
C ALA A 408 14.79 19.27 -12.31
N GLU A 409 14.40 20.43 -12.86
CA GLU A 409 15.33 21.46 -13.35
C GLU A 409 16.21 22.01 -12.22
N ALA A 410 15.65 22.24 -11.03
CA ALA A 410 16.40 22.76 -9.89
C ALA A 410 17.42 21.75 -9.31
N VAL A 411 17.07 20.46 -9.26
CA VAL A 411 17.99 19.39 -8.82
C VAL A 411 19.11 19.17 -9.84
N ALA A 412 18.83 19.30 -11.13
CA ALA A 412 19.82 19.25 -12.19
C ALA A 412 20.85 20.40 -12.08
N LEU A 413 20.39 21.61 -11.76
CA LEU A 413 21.23 22.78 -11.51
C LEU A 413 22.11 22.66 -10.26
N GLU A 414 21.64 22.02 -9.19
CA GLU A 414 22.43 21.81 -7.98
C GLU A 414 23.54 20.75 -8.16
N ARG A 415 23.29 19.69 -8.95
CA ARG A 415 24.35 18.73 -9.30
C ARG A 415 25.47 19.37 -10.13
N ALA A 416 25.19 20.43 -10.87
CA ALA A 416 26.17 21.21 -11.62
C ALA A 416 27.14 22.03 -10.77
N LYS A 417 26.90 22.15 -9.47
CA LYS A 417 27.81 22.85 -8.55
C LYS A 417 28.86 21.93 -7.91
N ALA A 418 28.72 20.60 -8.05
CA ALA A 418 29.63 19.62 -7.44
C ALA A 418 30.78 19.18 -8.38
N GLY A 419 30.77 19.61 -9.65
CA GLY A 419 31.74 19.29 -10.69
C GLY A 419 31.23 19.75 -12.06
N GLY A 420 32.11 19.84 -13.07
CA GLY A 420 31.72 20.24 -14.43
C GLY A 420 30.54 19.41 -14.94
N VAL A 421 29.50 20.08 -15.44
CA VAL A 421 28.29 19.41 -15.91
C VAL A 421 28.19 19.40 -17.41
N SER A 422 28.03 18.17 -17.91
CA SER A 422 27.77 17.83 -19.28
C SER A 422 26.28 18.02 -19.58
N MET A 423 25.92 19.08 -20.28
CA MET A 423 24.56 19.37 -20.73
C MET A 423 24.33 18.83 -22.13
N CYS A 424 23.26 18.08 -22.33
CA CYS A 424 22.92 17.57 -23.67
C CYS A 424 22.54 18.74 -24.59
N ARG A 425 23.25 18.92 -25.71
CA ARG A 425 22.99 20.01 -26.67
C ARG A 425 21.63 19.90 -27.37
N SER A 426 21.08 18.70 -27.45
CA SER A 426 19.81 18.45 -28.13
C SER A 426 18.57 18.78 -27.28
N CYS A 427 18.62 18.55 -25.96
CA CYS A 427 17.43 18.69 -25.10
C CYS A 427 17.67 19.51 -23.82
N GLY A 428 18.89 19.99 -23.58
CA GLY A 428 19.25 20.81 -22.43
C GLY A 428 19.33 20.07 -21.10
N VAL A 429 19.11 18.75 -21.09
CA VAL A 429 19.15 17.95 -19.85
C VAL A 429 20.60 17.77 -19.38
N ALA A 430 20.86 18.16 -18.13
CA ALA A 430 22.12 17.92 -17.45
C ALA A 430 22.31 16.42 -17.19
N ALA A 431 23.46 15.89 -17.57
CA ALA A 431 23.77 14.50 -17.35
C ALA A 431 24.06 14.19 -15.88
N THR A 432 23.63 13.00 -15.46
CA THR A 432 23.81 12.50 -14.10
C THR A 432 25.25 12.04 -13.81
N GLN A 433 26.06 11.85 -14.85
CA GLN A 433 27.44 11.37 -14.80
C GLN A 433 28.37 12.41 -15.43
N THR A 434 29.64 12.43 -15.01
CA THR A 434 30.64 13.39 -15.45
C THR A 434 31.02 13.28 -16.94
N ASP A 435 30.91 12.09 -17.54
CA ASP A 435 31.15 11.85 -18.98
C ASP A 435 30.04 10.97 -19.61
N PRO A 436 28.87 11.54 -19.90
CA PRO A 436 27.74 10.79 -20.44
C PRO A 436 27.93 10.42 -21.92
N VAL A 437 27.81 9.12 -22.23
CA VAL A 437 27.87 8.63 -23.62
C VAL A 437 26.52 8.77 -24.32
N ARG A 438 25.40 8.75 -23.59
CA ARG A 438 24.03 8.95 -24.10
C ARG A 438 23.12 9.64 -23.09
N CYS A 439 22.25 10.51 -23.59
CA CYS A 439 21.24 11.19 -22.79
C CYS A 439 20.15 10.22 -22.36
N THR A 440 19.84 10.18 -21.06
CA THR A 440 18.79 9.31 -20.49
C THR A 440 17.37 9.72 -20.89
N VAL A 441 17.20 10.92 -21.43
CA VAL A 441 15.91 11.48 -21.83
C VAL A 441 15.67 11.37 -23.34
N CYS A 442 16.63 11.78 -24.17
CA CYS A 442 16.45 11.78 -25.63
C CYS A 442 17.39 10.82 -26.40
N GLY A 443 18.34 10.18 -25.74
CA GLY A 443 19.28 9.23 -26.35
C GLY A 443 20.44 9.85 -27.15
N ALA A 444 20.51 11.18 -27.30
CA ALA A 444 21.59 11.86 -28.01
C ALA A 444 22.96 11.70 -27.32
N ALA A 445 24.04 11.73 -28.10
CA ALA A 445 25.42 11.54 -27.64
C ALA A 445 26.25 12.84 -27.59
N ASP A 446 25.65 13.99 -27.87
CA ASP A 446 26.32 15.28 -27.93
C ASP A 446 26.07 16.11 -26.65
N PHE A 447 27.15 16.50 -25.98
CA PHE A 447 27.15 17.15 -24.67
C PHE A 447 28.15 18.30 -24.61
N GLU A 448 27.79 19.36 -23.88
CA GLU A 448 28.62 20.52 -23.63
C GLU A 448 28.93 20.66 -22.14
N VAL A 449 30.21 20.86 -21.81
CA VAL A 449 30.68 20.97 -20.42
C VAL A 449 30.79 22.44 -20.03
N ILE A 450 30.02 22.87 -19.04
CA ILE A 450 30.08 24.23 -18.51
C ILE A 450 30.99 24.25 -17.28
N SER A 451 32.07 25.04 -17.32
CA SER A 451 33.07 25.18 -16.23
C SER A 451 33.26 26.64 -15.77
N HIS A 452 33.82 26.83 -14.57
CA HIS A 452 34.11 28.15 -13.99
C HIS A 452 35.11 28.97 -14.84
N GLU A 453 36.10 28.33 -15.47
CA GLU A 453 37.04 28.98 -16.39
C GLU A 453 36.37 29.52 -17.67
N MET A 454 35.27 28.90 -18.11
CA MET A 454 34.52 29.35 -19.28
C MET A 454 33.86 30.72 -19.01
N ILE A 455 33.37 30.92 -17.79
CA ILE A 455 32.70 32.16 -17.36
C ILE A 455 33.70 33.32 -17.26
N GLU A 456 34.91 33.07 -16.75
CA GLU A 456 35.97 34.09 -16.69
C GLU A 456 36.45 34.54 -18.08
N LYS A 457 36.52 33.60 -19.05
CA LYS A 457 36.86 33.94 -20.45
C LYS A 457 35.78 34.79 -21.13
N ILE A 458 34.50 34.46 -20.95
CA ILE A 458 33.39 35.25 -21.49
C ILE A 458 33.42 36.67 -20.92
N ALA A 459 33.67 36.81 -19.62
CA ALA A 459 33.76 38.11 -18.97
C ALA A 459 34.95 38.97 -19.46
N ALA A 460 36.06 38.36 -19.88
CA ALA A 460 37.20 39.07 -20.48
C ALA A 460 36.88 39.60 -21.88
N VAL A 461 36.08 38.88 -22.66
CA VAL A 461 35.61 39.30 -24.00
C VAL A 461 34.56 40.41 -23.89
N GLU A 462 33.72 40.39 -22.84
CA GLU A 462 32.65 41.39 -22.58
C GLU A 462 33.15 42.71 -21.95
N GLY A 463 34.44 43.02 -22.08
CA GLY A 463 35.04 44.28 -21.61
C GLY A 463 35.53 44.29 -20.16
N GLY A 464 35.51 43.14 -19.48
CA GLY A 464 35.97 42.99 -18.09
C GLY A 464 34.86 43.16 -17.05
N LEU A 465 35.20 42.84 -15.80
CA LEU A 465 34.27 42.80 -14.66
C LEU A 465 34.41 44.03 -13.78
N GLN A 466 33.30 44.75 -13.55
CA GLN A 466 33.21 45.84 -12.59
C GLN A 466 32.42 45.42 -11.35
N GLU A 467 32.97 45.68 -10.18
CA GLU A 467 32.34 45.34 -8.90
C GLU A 467 31.37 46.46 -8.49
N GLU A 468 30.08 46.13 -8.37
CA GLU A 468 29.05 47.06 -7.93
C GLU A 468 28.42 46.61 -6.60
N THR A 469 28.18 47.57 -5.73
CA THR A 469 27.46 47.34 -4.47
C THR A 469 25.97 47.47 -4.71
N THR A 470 25.27 46.39 -4.43
CA THR A 470 23.83 46.27 -4.55
C THR A 470 23.07 46.94 -3.39
N TYR A 471 21.75 47.10 -3.51
CA TYR A 471 20.92 47.86 -2.56
C TYR A 471 20.97 47.33 -1.11
N ASP A 472 21.27 46.05 -0.90
CA ASP A 472 21.42 45.40 0.41
C ASP A 472 22.90 45.27 0.86
N GLY A 473 23.81 46.04 0.26
CA GLY A 473 25.19 46.20 0.72
C GLY A 473 26.17 45.10 0.29
N ARG A 474 25.76 44.17 -0.60
CA ARG A 474 26.62 43.11 -1.12
C ARG A 474 27.27 43.48 -2.44
N LYS A 475 28.46 42.95 -2.71
CA LYS A 475 29.21 43.22 -3.95
C LYS A 475 28.96 42.14 -5.00
N LEU A 476 28.65 42.53 -6.23
CA LEU A 476 28.49 41.65 -7.39
C LEU A 476 29.29 42.20 -8.56
N ARG A 477 29.88 41.33 -9.37
CA ARG A 477 30.65 41.73 -10.55
C ARG A 477 29.76 41.73 -11.79
N TRP A 478 29.78 42.80 -12.55
CA TRP A 478 29.04 42.93 -13.81
C TRP A 478 30.02 43.04 -14.97
N SER A 479 29.76 42.35 -16.08
CA SER A 479 30.45 42.68 -17.31
C SER A 479 30.02 44.04 -17.83
N ASP A 480 30.92 44.74 -18.52
CA ASP A 480 30.62 46.04 -19.09
C ASP A 480 29.46 45.98 -20.09
N GLU A 481 29.33 44.88 -20.82
CA GLU A 481 28.23 44.65 -21.74
C GLU A 481 26.89 44.36 -21.07
N ALA A 482 26.86 43.51 -20.03
CA ALA A 482 25.65 43.31 -19.23
C ALA A 482 25.13 44.64 -18.66
N ARG A 483 26.06 45.50 -18.24
CA ARG A 483 25.72 46.84 -17.76
C ARG A 483 25.16 47.72 -18.88
N ARG A 484 25.79 47.74 -20.06
CA ARG A 484 25.25 48.45 -21.26
C ARG A 484 23.83 47.97 -21.61
N GLY A 485 23.56 46.67 -21.46
CA GLY A 485 22.23 46.07 -21.60
C GLY A 485 21.17 46.76 -20.77
N LEU A 486 21.45 47.04 -19.50
CA LEU A 486 20.51 47.75 -18.63
C LEU A 486 20.26 49.19 -19.08
N TRP A 487 21.25 49.87 -19.66
CA TRP A 487 21.15 51.27 -20.09
C TRP A 487 20.36 51.46 -21.39
N THR A 488 20.05 50.40 -22.12
CA THR A 488 19.10 50.45 -23.26
C THR A 488 17.68 50.84 -22.82
N MET A 489 17.32 50.55 -21.57
CA MET A 489 16.03 50.93 -20.99
C MET A 489 16.03 52.43 -20.62
N LYS A 490 15.28 53.24 -21.38
CA LYS A 490 15.12 54.69 -21.11
C LYS A 490 14.38 54.98 -19.80
N ASN A 491 13.46 54.12 -19.38
CA ASN A 491 12.70 54.29 -18.15
C ASN A 491 13.54 53.92 -16.90
N ALA A 492 13.83 54.92 -16.06
CA ALA A 492 14.68 54.76 -14.87
C ALA A 492 14.07 53.87 -13.77
N TYR A 493 12.74 53.75 -13.69
CA TYR A 493 12.08 52.84 -12.75
C TYR A 493 12.18 51.39 -13.24
N GLN A 494 11.87 51.16 -14.52
CA GLN A 494 11.97 49.84 -15.14
C GLN A 494 13.40 49.31 -15.10
N ARG A 495 14.39 50.14 -15.43
CA ARG A 495 15.83 49.79 -15.36
C ARG A 495 16.25 49.35 -13.96
N ARG A 496 15.81 50.06 -12.91
CA ARG A 496 16.10 49.69 -11.51
C ARG A 496 15.44 48.38 -11.11
N ARG A 497 14.19 48.16 -11.52
CA ARG A 497 13.46 46.91 -11.24
C ARG A 497 14.11 45.71 -11.91
N VAL A 498 14.48 45.85 -13.19
CA VAL A 498 15.14 44.79 -13.97
C VAL A 498 16.55 44.53 -13.45
N LYS A 499 17.33 45.57 -13.12
CA LYS A 499 18.63 45.41 -12.45
C LYS A 499 18.50 44.59 -11.16
N ALA A 500 17.56 44.95 -10.28
CA ALA A 500 17.33 44.21 -9.04
C ALA A 500 16.91 42.75 -9.28
N ARG A 501 16.14 42.48 -10.35
CA ARG A 501 15.79 41.11 -10.77
C ARG A 501 17.00 40.33 -11.26
N VAL A 502 17.86 40.93 -12.08
CA VAL A 502 19.10 40.32 -12.56
C VAL A 502 20.02 40.00 -11.39
N GLU A 503 20.23 40.94 -10.46
CA GLU A 503 21.04 40.72 -9.25
C GLU A 503 20.44 39.64 -8.35
N LYS A 504 19.11 39.67 -8.15
CA LYS A 504 18.41 38.64 -7.37
C LYS A 504 18.54 37.26 -8.02
N ARG A 505 18.42 37.16 -9.35
CA ARG A 505 18.55 35.90 -10.09
C ARG A 505 19.99 35.40 -10.09
N ALA A 506 20.97 36.29 -10.30
CA ALA A 506 22.39 35.97 -10.17
C ALA A 506 22.72 35.43 -8.77
N ARG A 507 22.18 36.04 -7.71
CA ARG A 507 22.34 35.55 -6.32
C ARG A 507 21.68 34.22 -6.06
N MET A 508 20.44 34.02 -6.55
CA MET A 508 19.77 32.73 -6.42
C MET A 508 20.57 31.62 -7.11
N MET A 509 21.25 31.97 -8.20
CA MET A 509 22.14 31.06 -8.94
C MET A 509 23.59 31.03 -8.41
N ARG A 510 23.91 31.84 -7.40
CA ARG A 510 25.26 32.02 -6.81
C ARG A 510 26.33 32.39 -7.83
N LEU A 511 25.96 33.15 -8.85
CA LEU A 511 26.90 33.76 -9.77
C LEU A 511 27.52 34.98 -9.08
N ASP A 512 28.84 35.02 -9.06
CA ASP A 512 29.65 36.12 -8.58
C ASP A 512 29.99 37.13 -9.69
N ALA A 513 29.75 36.75 -10.95
CA ALA A 513 29.84 37.57 -12.15
C ALA A 513 28.56 37.48 -13.01
N ILE A 514 28.11 38.62 -13.55
CA ILE A 514 26.93 38.76 -14.41
C ILE A 514 27.41 39.08 -15.84
N THR A 515 27.21 38.15 -16.78
CA THR A 515 27.55 38.30 -18.20
C THR A 515 26.36 38.85 -19.02
N LEU A 516 26.61 39.28 -20.27
CA LEU A 516 25.59 39.82 -21.16
C LEU A 516 24.52 38.78 -21.46
N ASP A 517 24.90 37.54 -21.75
CA ASP A 517 23.95 36.47 -22.08
C ASP A 517 23.03 36.14 -20.90
N PHE A 518 23.58 36.14 -19.68
CA PHE A 518 22.79 35.98 -18.47
C PHE A 518 21.84 37.15 -18.26
N ALA A 519 22.34 38.39 -18.36
CA ALA A 519 21.52 39.58 -18.19
C ALA A 519 20.42 39.66 -19.26
N ARG A 520 20.71 39.29 -20.51
CA ARG A 520 19.79 39.29 -21.65
C ARG A 520 18.57 38.43 -21.37
N GLN A 521 18.74 37.17 -20.95
CA GLN A 521 17.62 36.28 -20.63
C GLN A 521 16.66 36.92 -19.63
N VAL A 522 17.21 37.49 -18.55
CA VAL A 522 16.38 38.10 -17.50
C VAL A 522 15.73 39.41 -17.95
N ILE A 523 16.41 40.21 -18.78
CA ILE A 523 15.85 41.46 -19.31
C ILE A 523 14.73 41.14 -20.31
N GLU A 524 14.91 40.18 -21.20
CA GLU A 524 13.90 39.78 -22.20
C GLU A 524 12.68 39.15 -21.52
N ASP A 525 12.87 38.29 -20.52
CA ASP A 525 11.79 37.72 -19.69
C ASP A 525 10.93 38.82 -19.02
N GLU A 526 11.57 39.88 -18.51
CA GLU A 526 10.87 40.93 -17.76
C GLU A 526 10.25 42.02 -18.64
N THR A 527 10.80 42.26 -19.82
CA THR A 527 10.38 43.34 -20.71
C THR A 527 9.55 42.86 -21.89
N GLY A 528 9.59 41.57 -22.22
CA GLY A 528 8.92 40.98 -23.37
C GLY A 528 9.46 41.45 -24.72
N ALA A 529 10.60 42.15 -24.74
CA ALA A 529 11.22 42.70 -25.93
C ALA A 529 12.70 42.25 -26.03
N PRO A 530 13.17 41.87 -27.23
CA PRO A 530 14.55 41.40 -27.42
C PRO A 530 15.56 42.52 -27.17
N LEU A 531 16.69 42.17 -26.56
CA LEU A 531 17.75 43.12 -26.24
C LEU A 531 18.64 43.34 -27.49
N ASP A 532 18.56 44.51 -28.12
CA ASP A 532 19.33 44.81 -29.34
C ASP A 532 20.76 45.30 -29.02
N ILE A 533 21.55 44.40 -28.42
CA ILE A 533 23.00 44.54 -28.26
C ILE A 533 23.63 43.32 -28.93
N LYS A 534 24.55 43.50 -29.85
CA LYS A 534 25.31 42.38 -30.42
C LYS A 534 26.37 41.95 -29.42
N SER A 535 26.34 40.69 -28.98
CA SER A 535 27.48 40.08 -28.29
C SER A 535 28.68 40.11 -29.26
N PRO A 536 29.89 40.52 -28.83
CA PRO A 536 31.08 40.41 -29.66
C PRO A 536 31.24 38.95 -30.05
N SER A 537 31.36 38.69 -31.35
CA SER A 537 31.56 37.34 -31.89
C SER A 537 32.77 36.69 -31.20
N ALA A 538 32.53 35.46 -30.71
CA ALA A 538 33.40 34.54 -29.98
C ALA A 538 34.93 34.69 -30.16
#